data_AF-A0AA43F7Z4-F1
#
_entry.id   AF-A0AA43F7Z4-F1
#
_cell.length_a   1.000
_cell.length_b   1.000
_cell.length_c   1.000
_cell.angle_alpha   90.00
_cell.angle_beta   90.00
_cell.angle_gamma   90.00
#
_symmetry.space_group_name_H-M   'P 1'
#
loop_
_entity.id
_entity.type
_entity.pdbx_description
1 polymer ?
#
loop_
_entity_poly.entity_id
_entity_poly.type
_entity_poly.pdbx_seq_one_letter_code
_entity_poly.pdbx_strand_id
1 'polypeptide(L)'
;MTRHTIATAWEEHCSYGWPRFSSPHEGPLMTLDTVISGCVVYYLESSDGLDDQRLAIVEDCLRDLDGLTAELEADCQPYFLRLRELGEMLLHVQSSP
;
A
#
# COMPACT_ATOMS: atom_id res chain seq x y z
N MET A 1 8.06 -9.74 -10.73
CA MET A 1 7.34 -9.79 -9.43
C MET A 1 6.26 -10.86 -9.53
N THR A 2 6.03 -11.71 -8.52
CA THR A 2 4.99 -12.77 -8.58
C THR A 2 3.82 -12.46 -7.65
N ARG A 3 2.63 -12.98 -7.97
CA ARG A 3 1.46 -12.88 -7.10
C ARG A 3 1.69 -13.48 -5.70
N HIS A 4 2.45 -14.57 -5.61
CA HIS A 4 2.82 -15.18 -4.33
C HIS A 4 3.67 -14.23 -3.49
N THR A 5 4.60 -13.50 -4.11
CA THR A 5 5.42 -12.48 -3.43
C THR A 5 4.55 -11.38 -2.81
N ILE A 6 3.55 -10.89 -3.56
CA ILE A 6 2.60 -9.88 -3.05
C ILE A 6 1.75 -10.44 -1.92
N ALA A 7 1.30 -11.69 -2.03
CA ALA A 7 0.53 -12.35 -0.96
C ALA A 7 1.32 -12.45 0.34
N THR A 8 2.58 -12.87 0.29
CA THR A 8 3.45 -12.95 1.48
C THR A 8 3.70 -11.56 2.09
N ALA A 9 3.98 -10.55 1.27
CA ALA A 9 4.14 -9.18 1.75
C ALA A 9 2.86 -8.64 2.40
N TRP A 10 1.70 -8.99 1.84
CA TRP A 10 0.39 -8.59 2.37
C TRP A 10 0.09 -9.25 3.73
N GLU A 11 0.35 -10.55 3.86
CA GLU A 11 0.23 -11.28 5.13
C GLU A 11 1.13 -10.68 6.22
N GLU A 12 2.38 -10.36 5.87
CA GLU A 12 3.30 -9.70 6.79
C GLU A 12 2.80 -8.32 7.21
N HIS A 13 2.34 -7.49 6.28
CA HIS A 13 1.77 -6.18 6.58
C HIS A 13 0.58 -6.28 7.55
N CYS A 14 -0.36 -7.19 7.27
CA CYS A 14 -1.51 -7.44 8.13
C CYS A 14 -1.13 -7.86 9.56
N SER A 15 -0.03 -8.61 9.71
CA SER A 15 0.36 -9.15 11.02
C SER A 15 0.81 -8.09 12.04
N TYR A 16 1.23 -6.90 11.59
CA TYR A 16 1.68 -5.83 12.48
C TYR A 16 0.55 -4.94 12.98
N GLY A 17 -0.59 -4.93 12.28
CA GLY A 17 -1.73 -4.09 12.59
C GLY A 17 -1.45 -2.59 12.49
N TRP A 18 -2.51 -1.79 12.62
CA TRP A 18 -2.41 -0.34 12.58
C TRP A 18 -1.53 0.20 13.72
N PRO A 19 -0.52 1.06 13.44
CA PRO A 19 0.37 1.59 14.47
C PRO A 19 -0.37 2.57 15.39
N ARG A 20 0.12 2.71 16.63
CA ARG A 20 -0.38 3.74 17.56
C ARG A 20 0.46 5.00 17.42
N PHE A 21 -0.15 6.10 16.97
CA PHE A 21 0.51 7.39 16.83
C PHE A 21 -0.51 8.53 16.96
N SER A 22 -0.02 9.76 17.10
CA SER A 22 -0.84 10.97 17.10
C SER A 22 -0.30 11.92 16.05
N SER A 23 -1.00 12.03 14.93
CA SER A 23 -0.65 12.93 13.83
C SER A 23 -1.91 13.65 13.33
N PRO A 24 -1.83 14.93 12.95
CA PRO A 24 -2.94 15.60 12.24
C PRO A 24 -3.28 14.90 10.91
N HIS A 25 -2.39 14.04 10.41
CA HIS A 25 -2.55 13.27 9.18
C HIS A 25 -3.10 11.86 9.39
N GLU A 26 -3.57 11.50 10.58
CA GLU A 26 -4.13 10.16 10.85
C GLU A 26 -5.28 9.80 9.88
N GLY A 27 -6.25 10.69 9.69
CA GLY A 27 -7.36 10.47 8.76
C GLY A 27 -6.92 10.25 7.30
N PRO A 28 -6.07 11.12 6.73
CA PRO A 28 -5.42 10.88 5.44
C PRO A 28 -4.69 9.54 5.36
N LEU A 29 -3.87 9.19 6.37
CA LEU A 29 -3.13 7.93 6.39
C LEU A 29 -4.06 6.70 6.42
N MET A 30 -5.16 6.75 7.18
CA MET A 30 -6.17 5.69 7.18
C MET A 30 -6.85 5.54 5.81
N THR A 31 -7.05 6.66 5.11
CA THR A 31 -7.62 6.65 3.75
C THR A 31 -6.68 5.99 2.77
N LEU A 32 -5.39 6.36 2.80
CA LEU A 32 -4.35 5.77 1.95
C LEU A 32 -4.21 4.27 2.21
N ASP A 33 -4.17 3.87 3.48
CA ASP A 33 -4.15 2.47 3.91
C ASP A 33 -5.33 1.66 3.36
N THR A 34 -6.55 2.19 3.53
CA THR A 34 -7.77 1.53 3.05
C THR A 34 -7.75 1.34 1.52
N VAL A 35 -7.34 2.38 0.79
CA VAL A 35 -7.36 2.37 -0.68
C VAL A 35 -6.30 1.43 -1.24
N ILE A 36 -5.05 1.52 -0.76
CA ILE A 36 -3.96 0.65 -1.21
C ILE A 36 -4.27 -0.80 -0.82
N SER A 37 -4.69 -1.06 0.42
CA SER A 37 -5.08 -2.39 0.88
C SER A 37 -6.22 -2.98 0.06
N GLY A 38 -7.23 -2.18 -0.28
CA GLY A 38 -8.32 -2.61 -1.16
C GLY A 38 -7.82 -3.03 -2.56
N CYS A 39 -6.83 -2.33 -3.09
CA CYS A 39 -6.19 -2.71 -4.37
C CYS A 39 -5.36 -3.99 -4.23
N VAL A 40 -4.65 -4.19 -3.12
CA VAL A 40 -3.91 -5.44 -2.85
C VAL A 40 -4.89 -6.62 -2.78
N VAL A 41 -5.94 -6.51 -1.98
CA VAL A 41 -6.95 -7.58 -1.84
C VAL A 41 -7.61 -7.87 -3.18
N TYR A 42 -8.06 -6.84 -3.90
CA TYR A 42 -8.66 -7.02 -5.21
C TYR A 42 -7.70 -7.71 -6.18
N TYR A 43 -6.42 -7.30 -6.23
CA TYR A 43 -5.43 -7.95 -7.06
C TYR A 43 -5.25 -9.42 -6.70
N LEU A 44 -5.18 -9.75 -5.40
CA LEU A 44 -4.98 -11.13 -4.93
C LEU A 44 -6.19 -12.03 -5.21
N GLU A 45 -7.40 -11.50 -5.15
CA GLU A 45 -8.65 -12.23 -5.37
C GLU A 45 -9.06 -12.34 -6.86
N SER A 46 -8.71 -11.36 -7.70
CA SER A 46 -9.06 -11.36 -9.14
C SER A 46 -7.99 -12.06 -9.99
N SER A 47 -8.38 -12.77 -11.05
CA SER A 47 -7.44 -13.32 -12.04
C SER A 47 -6.84 -12.26 -12.97
N ASP A 48 -7.54 -11.14 -13.15
CA ASP A 48 -7.30 -10.18 -14.23
C ASP A 48 -6.34 -9.06 -13.83
N GLY A 49 -5.92 -9.05 -12.57
CA GLY A 49 -5.04 -8.01 -12.02
C GLY A 49 -5.80 -6.71 -11.72
N LEU A 50 -5.12 -5.57 -11.87
CA LEU A 50 -5.66 -4.22 -11.69
C LEU A 50 -5.88 -3.57 -13.05
N ASP A 51 -6.98 -2.84 -13.20
CA ASP A 51 -7.21 -1.98 -14.36
C ASP A 51 -6.47 -0.65 -14.25
N ASP A 52 -6.40 0.09 -15.37
CA ASP A 52 -5.71 1.37 -15.46
C ASP A 52 -6.19 2.40 -14.42
N GLN A 53 -7.49 2.38 -14.08
CA GLN A 53 -8.05 3.29 -13.09
C GLN A 53 -7.49 2.98 -11.69
N ARG A 54 -7.46 1.70 -11.31
CA ARG A 54 -6.89 1.27 -10.02
C ARG A 54 -5.39 1.51 -9.96
N LEU A 55 -4.66 1.36 -11.06
CA LEU A 55 -3.23 1.66 -11.13
C LEU A 55 -2.96 3.16 -10.92
N ALA A 56 -3.71 4.03 -11.59
CA ALA A 56 -3.61 5.48 -11.39
C ALA A 56 -3.91 5.88 -9.94
N ILE A 57 -4.92 5.27 -9.32
CA ILE A 57 -5.25 5.48 -7.90
C ILE A 57 -4.09 5.08 -7.00
N VAL A 58 -3.47 3.92 -7.24
CA VAL A 58 -2.30 3.46 -6.45
C VAL A 58 -1.13 4.43 -6.61
N GLU A 59 -0.81 4.87 -7.83
CA GLU A 59 0.26 5.86 -8.06
C GLU A 59 0.02 7.17 -7.30
N ASP A 60 -1.19 7.70 -7.35
CA ASP A 60 -1.55 8.93 -6.64
C ASP A 60 -1.42 8.74 -5.12
N CYS A 61 -1.92 7.61 -4.60
CA CYS A 61 -1.81 7.28 -3.18
C CYS A 61 -0.35 7.13 -2.72
N LEU A 62 0.54 6.55 -3.54
CA LEU A 62 1.96 6.42 -3.19
C LEU A 62 2.65 7.78 -3.08
N ARG A 63 2.35 8.71 -4.00
CA ARG A 63 2.91 10.07 -3.95
C ARG A 63 2.48 10.81 -2.69
N ASP A 64 1.22 10.68 -2.29
CA ASP A 64 0.70 11.27 -1.05
C ASP A 64 1.31 10.59 0.19
N LEU A 65 1.45 9.26 0.16
CA LEU A 65 2.00 8.47 1.26
C LEU A 65 3.47 8.81 1.54
N ASP A 66 4.28 9.04 0.51
CA ASP A 66 5.69 9.43 0.65
C ASP A 66 5.83 10.75 1.42
N GLY A 67 5.01 11.74 1.08
CA GLY A 67 4.99 13.04 1.76
C GLY A 67 4.62 12.93 3.23
N LEU A 68 3.56 12.17 3.53
CA LEU A 68 3.06 12.03 4.91
C LEU A 68 3.97 11.14 5.78
N THR A 69 4.58 10.11 5.20
CA THR A 69 5.44 9.18 5.95
C THR A 69 6.70 9.87 6.46
N ALA A 70 7.26 10.81 5.70
CA ALA A 70 8.43 11.58 6.10
C ALA A 70 8.22 12.44 7.35
N GLU A 71 6.97 12.80 7.66
CA GLU A 71 6.59 13.61 8.83
C GLU A 71 6.25 12.77 10.07
N LEU A 72 6.18 11.44 9.94
CA LEU A 72 5.87 10.54 11.05
C LEU A 72 7.08 10.26 11.94
N GLU A 73 6.80 9.93 13.20
CA GLU A 73 7.79 9.39 14.12
C GLU A 73 8.38 8.08 13.58
N ALA A 74 9.68 7.86 13.82
CA ALA A 74 10.43 6.73 13.27
C ALA A 74 9.82 5.36 13.60
N ASP A 75 9.17 5.23 14.75
CA ASP A 75 8.53 3.98 15.19
C ASP A 75 7.26 3.64 14.39
N CYS A 76 6.66 4.63 13.73
CA CYS A 76 5.41 4.48 12.98
C CYS A 76 5.66 4.26 11.47
N GLN A 77 6.77 4.78 10.96
CA GLN A 77 7.14 4.69 9.54
C GLN A 77 7.18 3.25 8.99
N PRO A 78 7.66 2.21 9.71
CA PRO A 78 7.77 0.85 9.17
C PRO A 78 6.44 0.25 8.69
N TYR A 79 5.30 0.66 9.25
CA TYR A 79 3.99 0.23 8.76
C TYR A 79 3.71 0.81 7.37
N PHE A 80 3.86 2.12 7.23
CA PHE A 80 3.57 2.87 6.00
C PHE A 80 4.59 2.60 4.89
N LEU A 81 5.85 2.34 5.23
CA LEU A 81 6.86 1.91 4.26
C LEU A 81 6.51 0.56 3.63
N ARG A 82 5.95 -0.39 4.41
CA ARG A 82 5.48 -1.67 3.85
C ARG A 82 4.20 -1.52 3.02
N LEU A 83 3.30 -0.63 3.44
CA LEU A 83 2.12 -0.28 2.63
C LEU A 83 2.55 0.31 1.27
N ARG A 84 3.55 1.18 1.28
CA ARG A 84 4.17 1.75 0.07
C ARG A 84 4.80 0.67 -0.81
N GLU A 85 5.59 -0.23 -0.23
CA GLU A 85 6.19 -1.37 -0.96
C GLU A 85 5.12 -2.23 -1.64
N LEU A 86 4.00 -2.52 -0.97
CA LEU A 86 2.87 -3.24 -1.57
C LEU A 86 2.31 -2.52 -2.79
N GLY A 87 2.09 -1.21 -2.70
CA GLY A 87 1.65 -0.40 -3.83
C GLY A 87 2.65 -0.43 -4.99
N GLU A 88 3.95 -0.31 -4.72
CA GLU A 88 5.00 -0.41 -5.74
C GLU A 88 5.00 -1.78 -6.43
N MET A 89 4.80 -2.87 -5.67
CA MET A 89 4.71 -4.21 -6.24
C MET A 89 3.52 -4.33 -7.22
N LEU A 90 2.36 -3.74 -6.88
CA LEU A 90 1.18 -3.74 -7.75
C LEU A 90 1.46 -3.04 -9.10
N LEU A 91 2.14 -1.90 -9.07
CA LEU A 91 2.51 -1.15 -10.29
C LEU A 91 3.55 -1.89 -11.15
N HIS A 92 4.51 -2.57 -10.52
CA HIS A 92 5.55 -3.31 -11.23
C HIS A 92 5.03 -4.58 -11.92
N VAL A 93 4.00 -5.23 -11.37
CA VAL A 93 3.42 -6.42 -12.00
C VAL A 93 2.76 -6.09 -13.33
N GLN A 94 2.11 -4.93 -13.46
CA GLN A 94 1.47 -4.50 -14.70
C GLN A 94 2.44 -3.95 -15.75
N SER A 95 3.65 -3.58 -15.31
CA SER A 95 4.73 -3.12 -16.20
C SER A 95 5.54 -4.27 -16.81
N SER A 96 5.26 -5.53 -16.42
CA SER A 96 5.92 -6.72 -16.98
C SER A 96 5.10 -7.26 -18.15
N PRO A 97 5.68 -7.39 -19.36
CA PRO A 97 4.99 -7.90 -20.55
C PRO A 97 4.62 -9.39 -20.45
#